data_AF-A0A2K8XR00-F1
#
_entry.id   AF-A0A2K8XR00-F1
#
_cell.length_a   1.000
_cell.length_b   1.000
_cell.length_c   1.000
_cell.angle_alpha   90.00
_cell.angle_beta   90.00
_cell.angle_gamma   90.00
#
_symmetry.space_group_name_H-M   'P 1'
#
loop_
_entity.id
_entity.type
_entity.pdbx_description
1 polymer ?
#
loop_
_entity_poly.entity_id
_entity_poly.type
_entity_poly.pdbx_seq_one_letter_code
_entity_poly.pdbx_strand_id
1 'polypeptide(L)'
;MKIMKTYLSLLFICVFTIQTYSQRELDSLTYEQTQDINFFKNIKNRTSIQVYTTVNRNVVKVGDTVILGKPTSMETSTRSNTIAAGSNLRGARTSSRSVSKKTYEFIKLGRPAGFGSIMNAMSGEAANMASNSLSNTKAIVKEIKAHHRGSKKKPLYLIMVLGELNGKAFGINKYLSVMNTELAIEQGEIYLLNRKMTRSEAIAKLKESKELFDLEIMTKVEYSKIKKELTPIIMGKKK
;
A
#
# COMPACT_ATOMS: atom_id res chain seq x y z
N MET A 1 47.92 22.71 27.46
CA MET A 1 47.81 22.02 26.14
C MET A 1 47.21 20.60 26.19
N LYS A 2 47.44 19.79 27.25
CA LYS A 2 46.82 18.45 27.38
C LYS A 2 45.28 18.48 27.43
N ILE A 3 44.70 19.39 28.22
CA ILE A 3 43.25 19.53 28.43
C ILE A 3 42.50 19.84 27.11
N MET A 4 43.06 20.72 26.27
CA MET A 4 42.48 21.07 24.97
C MET A 4 42.48 19.91 23.97
N LYS A 5 43.51 19.04 24.02
CA LYS A 5 43.56 17.81 23.21
C LYS A 5 42.53 16.77 23.67
N THR A 6 42.22 16.72 24.97
CA THR A 6 41.18 15.82 25.51
C THR A 6 39.78 16.24 25.06
N TYR A 7 39.46 17.54 25.09
CA TYR A 7 38.18 18.04 24.57
C TYR A 7 38.04 17.85 23.06
N LEU A 8 39.11 18.06 22.30
CA LEU A 8 39.12 17.83 20.86
C LEU A 8 38.92 16.34 20.52
N SER A 9 39.53 15.43 21.29
CA SER A 9 39.32 13.98 21.19
C SER A 9 37.89 13.57 21.53
N LEU A 10 37.27 14.18 22.55
CA LEU A 10 35.90 13.88 22.96
C LEU A 10 34.88 14.34 21.91
N LEU A 11 35.11 15.52 21.31
CA LEU A 11 34.30 16.04 20.21
C LEU A 11 34.36 15.12 18.98
N PHE A 12 35.54 14.58 18.66
CA PHE A 12 35.73 13.66 17.54
C PHE A 12 34.97 12.33 17.73
N ILE A 13 34.94 11.80 18.96
CA ILE A 13 34.18 10.60 19.33
C ILE A 13 32.66 10.86 19.23
N CYS A 14 32.20 12.04 19.63
CA CYS A 14 30.80 12.44 19.46
C CYS A 14 30.40 12.56 17.99
N VAL A 15 31.25 13.08 17.11
CA VAL A 15 30.94 13.19 15.67
C VAL A 15 30.93 11.83 14.97
N PHE A 16 31.81 10.90 15.38
CA PHE A 16 31.85 9.55 14.82
C PHE A 16 30.63 8.69 15.15
N THR A 17 30.05 8.84 16.35
CA THR A 17 28.84 8.07 16.71
C THR A 17 27.63 8.48 15.87
N ILE A 18 27.50 9.75 15.47
CA ILE A 18 26.37 10.24 14.66
C ILE A 18 26.33 9.58 13.27
N GLN A 19 27.50 9.31 12.65
CA GLN A 19 27.54 8.71 11.31
C GLN A 19 26.98 7.27 11.29
N THR A 20 27.14 6.50 12.38
CA THR A 20 26.60 5.13 12.48
C THR A 20 25.07 5.06 12.62
N TYR A 21 24.40 6.19 12.89
CA TYR A 21 22.93 6.26 12.97
C TYR A 21 22.25 6.56 11.61
N SER A 22 23.00 6.78 10.53
CA SER A 22 22.56 7.65 9.43
C SER A 22 22.12 6.99 8.10
N GLN A 23 21.79 5.70 8.03
CA GLN A 23 21.19 5.17 6.78
C GLN A 23 19.91 4.37 7.09
N ARG A 24 18.78 5.10 7.07
CA ARG A 24 17.42 4.53 7.02
C ARG A 24 16.92 4.53 5.58
N GLU A 25 17.79 4.25 4.64
CA GLU A 25 17.50 4.25 3.22
C GLU A 25 18.10 3.02 2.59
N LEU A 26 17.37 2.42 1.67
CA LEU A 26 17.75 1.20 0.98
C LEU A 26 17.30 1.33 -0.48
N ASP A 27 18.24 1.14 -1.40
CA ASP A 27 17.99 1.40 -2.82
C ASP A 27 16.93 0.48 -3.41
N SER A 28 16.98 -0.81 -3.06
CA SER A 28 16.07 -1.80 -3.62
C SER A 28 15.68 -2.89 -2.63
N LEU A 29 14.39 -3.19 -2.52
CA LEU A 29 13.86 -4.28 -1.70
C LEU A 29 12.97 -5.20 -2.56
N THR A 30 13.02 -6.51 -2.33
CA THR A 30 12.09 -7.46 -2.97
C THR A 30 11.10 -8.04 -1.97
N TYR A 31 9.97 -8.55 -2.47
CA TYR A 31 8.99 -9.25 -1.65
C TYR A 31 9.64 -10.42 -0.88
N GLU A 32 10.47 -11.23 -1.51
CA GLU A 32 11.13 -12.38 -0.87
C GLU A 32 11.99 -11.94 0.32
N GLN A 33 12.75 -10.85 0.15
CA GLN A 33 13.54 -10.25 1.23
C GLN A 33 12.67 -9.76 2.39
N THR A 34 11.45 -9.27 2.12
CA THR A 34 10.52 -8.87 3.19
C THR A 34 10.03 -10.04 4.05
N GLN A 35 10.08 -11.26 3.50
CA GLN A 35 9.61 -12.49 4.16
C GLN A 35 10.76 -13.33 4.75
N ASP A 36 12.02 -13.10 4.36
CA ASP A 36 13.19 -13.79 4.91
C ASP A 36 13.63 -13.19 6.25
N ILE A 37 13.49 -13.97 7.32
CA ILE A 37 13.86 -13.56 8.69
C ILE A 37 15.32 -13.15 8.84
N ASN A 38 16.23 -13.79 8.10
CA ASN A 38 17.66 -13.49 8.18
C ASN A 38 17.96 -12.12 7.58
N PHE A 39 17.16 -11.71 6.58
CA PHE A 39 17.24 -10.39 5.98
C PHE A 39 16.48 -9.35 6.82
N PHE A 40 15.16 -9.53 7.00
CA PHE A 40 14.29 -8.46 7.46
C PHE A 40 14.55 -8.03 8.90
N LYS A 41 15.05 -8.93 9.76
CA LYS A 41 15.32 -8.64 11.18
C LYS A 41 16.35 -7.52 11.36
N ASN A 42 17.27 -7.38 10.39
CA ASN A 42 18.33 -6.38 10.38
C ASN A 42 17.85 -5.01 9.87
N ILE A 43 16.71 -4.97 9.17
CA ILE A 43 16.14 -3.73 8.65
C ILE A 43 15.50 -2.93 9.78
N LYS A 44 15.80 -1.63 9.86
CA LYS A 44 15.18 -0.73 10.83
C LYS A 44 13.73 -0.46 10.45
N ASN A 45 12.87 -0.21 11.43
CA ASN A 45 11.49 0.20 11.16
C ASN A 45 11.48 1.57 10.47
N ARG A 46 10.57 1.81 9.53
CA ARG A 46 10.46 3.04 8.73
C ARG A 46 11.67 3.30 7.82
N THR A 47 12.34 2.24 7.36
CA THR A 47 13.40 2.37 6.35
C THR A 47 12.81 2.80 5.02
N SER A 48 13.30 3.89 4.45
CA SER A 48 12.90 4.38 3.12
C SER A 48 13.43 3.46 2.03
N ILE A 49 12.59 3.16 1.04
CA ILE A 49 12.91 2.28 -0.07
C ILE A 49 12.76 3.08 -1.37
N GLN A 50 13.76 3.05 -2.26
CA GLN A 50 13.66 3.75 -3.54
C GLN A 50 12.97 2.91 -4.61
N VAL A 51 13.28 1.61 -4.65
CA VAL A 51 12.74 0.64 -5.61
C VAL A 51 12.21 -0.58 -4.87
N TYR A 52 10.98 -0.97 -5.16
CA TYR A 52 10.39 -2.18 -4.62
C TYR A 52 9.98 -3.15 -5.72
N THR A 53 10.32 -4.43 -5.55
CA THR A 53 9.88 -5.52 -6.43
C THR A 53 8.83 -6.37 -5.73
N THR A 54 7.62 -6.40 -6.27
CA THR A 54 6.48 -7.16 -5.72
C THR A 54 6.63 -8.66 -5.96
N VAL A 55 5.77 -9.48 -5.33
CA VAL A 55 5.72 -10.94 -5.55
C VAL A 55 5.56 -11.32 -7.03
N ASN A 56 4.85 -10.50 -7.80
CA ASN A 56 4.60 -10.70 -9.22
C ASN A 56 5.71 -10.09 -10.11
N ARG A 57 6.87 -9.76 -9.52
CA ARG A 57 8.04 -9.14 -10.17
C ARG A 57 7.73 -7.80 -10.84
N ASN A 58 6.67 -7.13 -10.39
CA ASN A 58 6.41 -5.75 -10.76
C ASN A 58 7.36 -4.85 -9.98
N VAL A 59 7.80 -3.77 -10.62
CA VAL A 59 8.69 -2.81 -9.98
C VAL A 59 7.90 -1.54 -9.72
N VAL A 60 8.01 -1.03 -8.50
CA VAL A 60 7.44 0.26 -8.08
C VAL A 60 8.57 1.12 -7.57
N LYS A 61 8.71 2.32 -8.13
CA LYS A 61 9.75 3.29 -7.75
C LYS A 61 9.12 4.54 -7.18
N VAL A 62 9.88 5.22 -6.32
CA VAL A 62 9.54 6.59 -5.94
C VAL A 62 9.54 7.46 -7.21
N GLY A 63 8.47 8.23 -7.41
CA GLY A 63 8.20 9.02 -8.61
C GLY A 63 7.29 8.34 -9.63
N ASP A 64 7.05 7.03 -9.52
CA ASP A 64 6.14 6.34 -10.44
C ASP A 64 4.70 6.85 -10.31
N THR A 65 3.96 6.79 -11.42
CA THR A 65 2.52 7.06 -11.41
C THR A 65 1.76 5.74 -11.25
N VAL A 66 0.79 5.75 -10.35
CA VAL A 66 -0.15 4.66 -10.09
C VAL A 66 -1.59 5.14 -10.27
N ILE A 67 -2.52 4.22 -10.48
CA ILE A 67 -3.95 4.52 -10.57
C ILE A 67 -4.64 3.88 -9.37
N LEU A 68 -5.50 4.64 -8.68
CA LEU A 68 -6.37 4.09 -7.66
C LEU A 68 -7.48 3.27 -8.32
N GLY A 69 -7.58 1.99 -7.97
CA GLY A 69 -8.60 1.10 -8.49
C GLY A 69 -9.93 1.25 -7.78
N LYS A 70 -10.66 0.14 -7.62
CA LYS A 70 -11.96 0.15 -6.93
C LYS A 70 -11.78 -0.14 -5.43
N PRO A 71 -12.59 0.48 -4.56
CA PRO A 71 -12.61 0.13 -3.14
C PRO A 71 -13.06 -1.31 -2.93
N THR A 72 -12.40 -2.03 -2.01
CA THR A 72 -12.75 -3.42 -1.66
C THR A 72 -13.54 -3.57 -0.36
N SER A 73 -13.69 -2.48 0.41
CA SER A 73 -14.41 -2.48 1.67
C SER A 73 -15.67 -1.62 1.63
N MET A 74 -16.47 -1.74 2.70
CA MET A 74 -17.70 -0.99 2.89
C MET A 74 -17.84 -0.62 4.37
N GLU A 75 -17.92 0.68 4.64
CA GLU A 75 -18.22 1.21 5.97
C GLU A 75 -19.71 1.48 6.10
N THR A 76 -20.31 1.08 7.22
CA THR A 76 -21.71 1.38 7.54
C THR A 76 -21.76 2.34 8.70
N SER A 77 -22.38 3.51 8.49
CA SER A 77 -22.61 4.50 9.53
C SER A 77 -24.09 4.49 9.92
N THR A 78 -24.36 4.23 11.20
CA THR A 78 -25.72 4.24 11.75
C THR A 78 -25.89 5.44 12.65
N ARG A 79 -26.87 6.29 12.36
CA ARG A 79 -27.30 7.38 13.24
C ARG A 79 -28.60 6.98 13.91
N SER A 80 -28.60 6.90 15.24
CA SER A 80 -29.77 6.60 16.05
C SER A 80 -30.24 7.87 16.74
N ASN A 81 -31.46 8.29 16.43
CA ASN A 81 -32.14 9.37 17.13
C ASN A 81 -33.14 8.75 18.09
N THR A 82 -32.88 8.94 19.38
CA THR A 82 -33.77 8.49 20.46
C THR A 82 -34.54 9.69 20.97
N ILE A 83 -35.87 9.64 20.89
CA ILE A 83 -36.74 10.63 21.55
C ILE A 83 -37.32 9.95 22.79
N ALA A 84 -36.97 10.48 23.96
CA ALA A 84 -37.46 10.05 25.26
C ALA A 84 -38.32 11.15 25.88
N ALA A 85 -39.57 10.85 26.25
CA ALA A 85 -40.47 11.77 26.92
C ALA A 85 -40.55 11.43 28.42
N GLY A 86 -39.81 12.18 29.25
CA GLY A 86 -39.96 12.20 30.72
C GLY A 86 -39.50 10.96 31.48
N SER A 87 -39.16 11.14 32.77
CA SER A 87 -38.50 10.16 33.64
C SER A 87 -39.29 8.87 33.93
N ASN A 88 -40.57 8.79 33.57
CA ASN A 88 -41.48 7.72 34.02
C ASN A 88 -42.18 6.95 32.88
N LEU A 89 -41.81 7.14 31.60
CA LEU A 89 -42.48 6.45 30.49
C LEU A 89 -41.57 5.40 29.81
N ARG A 90 -41.95 4.12 29.95
CA ARG A 90 -41.31 2.94 29.32
C ARG A 90 -41.59 2.83 27.81
N GLY A 91 -41.37 3.90 27.06
CA GLY A 91 -41.75 3.97 25.64
C GLY A 91 -40.86 4.91 24.83
N ALA A 92 -39.54 4.73 24.86
CA ALA A 92 -38.63 5.45 23.99
C ALA A 92 -38.77 4.93 22.54
N ARG A 93 -39.06 5.84 21.60
CA ARG A 93 -39.01 5.51 20.16
C ARG A 93 -37.62 5.85 19.64
N THR A 94 -36.85 4.82 19.34
CA THR A 94 -35.54 4.95 18.68
C THR A 94 -35.73 4.74 17.19
N SER A 95 -35.33 5.73 16.39
CA SER A 95 -35.22 5.56 14.94
C SER A 95 -33.75 5.54 14.56
N SER A 96 -33.34 4.50 13.84
CA SER A 96 -31.96 4.36 13.38
C SER A 96 -31.94 4.35 11.87
N ARG A 97 -31.10 5.21 11.27
CA ARG A 97 -30.85 5.23 9.83
C ARG A 97 -29.39 4.83 9.59
N SER A 98 -29.20 3.77 8.83
CA SER A 98 -27.88 3.30 8.41
C SER A 98 -27.61 3.71 6.95
N VAL A 99 -26.39 4.18 6.69
CA VAL A 99 -25.90 4.49 5.34
C VAL A 99 -24.59 3.73 5.15
N SER A 100 -24.52 2.91 4.11
CA SER A 100 -23.31 2.18 3.74
C SER A 100 -22.56 2.91 2.62
N LYS A 101 -21.25 3.06 2.79
CA LYS A 101 -20.36 3.76 1.86
C LYS A 101 -19.20 2.85 1.47
N LYS A 102 -18.93 2.74 0.16
CA LYS A 102 -17.77 2.00 -0.35
C LYS A 102 -16.48 2.75 -0.04
N THR A 103 -15.55 2.08 0.61
CA THR A 103 -14.25 2.64 1.05
C THR A 103 -13.12 1.66 0.73
N TYR A 104 -11.91 2.18 0.59
CA TYR A 104 -10.74 1.33 0.39
C TYR A 104 -10.38 0.61 1.69
N GLU A 105 -9.86 -0.60 1.61
CA GLU A 105 -9.37 -1.37 2.76
C GLU A 105 -7.94 -0.95 3.16
N PHE A 106 -7.08 -0.66 2.18
CA PHE A 106 -5.67 -0.36 2.44
C PHE A 106 -5.28 1.08 2.21
N ILE A 107 -6.16 1.91 1.65
CA ILE A 107 -5.86 3.32 1.34
C ILE A 107 -6.51 4.23 2.36
N LYS A 108 -5.68 4.96 3.12
CA LYS A 108 -6.09 5.95 4.11
C LYS A 108 -5.88 7.37 3.62
N LEU A 109 -6.74 8.27 4.08
CA LEU A 109 -6.56 9.71 3.90
C LEU A 109 -5.44 10.21 4.81
N GLY A 110 -4.54 11.02 4.26
CA GLY A 110 -3.41 11.61 5.00
C GLY A 110 -2.17 10.72 5.05
N ARG A 111 -1.19 11.12 5.87
CA ARG A 111 0.05 10.37 6.15
C ARG A 111 -0.11 9.47 7.37
N PRO A 112 0.57 8.31 7.46
CA PRO A 112 0.33 7.34 8.55
C PRO A 112 0.66 7.88 9.95
N ALA A 113 1.60 8.84 10.03
CA ALA A 113 1.97 9.55 11.24
C ALA A 113 1.72 11.08 11.10
N GLY A 114 0.74 11.47 10.28
CA GLY A 114 0.31 12.86 10.16
C GLY A 114 -0.61 13.28 11.28
N PHE A 115 -0.74 14.59 11.50
CA PHE A 115 -1.58 15.17 12.55
C PHE A 115 -2.99 14.57 12.60
N GLY A 116 -3.69 14.49 11.47
CA GLY A 116 -5.05 13.91 11.40
C GLY A 116 -5.12 12.43 11.81
N SER A 117 -4.14 11.61 11.41
CA SER A 117 -4.10 10.19 11.79
C SER A 117 -3.82 10.00 13.28
N ILE A 118 -3.01 10.87 13.88
CA ILE A 118 -2.73 10.87 15.32
C ILE A 118 -3.97 11.32 16.10
N MET A 119 -4.64 12.37 15.66
CA MET A 119 -5.83 12.90 16.33
C MET A 119 -6.96 11.86 16.37
N ASN A 120 -7.25 11.19 15.24
CA ASN A 120 -8.23 10.10 15.21
C ASN A 120 -7.85 8.96 16.17
N ALA A 121 -6.58 8.57 16.20
CA ALA A 121 -6.12 7.51 17.09
C ALA A 121 -6.25 7.90 18.58
N MET A 122 -6.03 9.18 18.91
CA MET A 122 -6.18 9.70 20.27
C MET A 122 -7.65 9.87 20.69
N SER A 123 -8.55 10.21 19.76
CA SER A 123 -9.99 10.30 20.03
C SER A 123 -10.70 8.94 20.06
N GLY A 124 -9.99 7.85 19.77
CA GLY A 124 -10.57 6.52 19.65
C GLY A 124 -11.43 6.33 18.39
N GLU A 125 -11.34 7.26 17.44
CA GLU A 125 -12.05 7.18 16.17
C GLU A 125 -11.32 6.26 15.17
N ALA A 126 -12.11 5.65 14.29
CA ALA A 126 -11.56 4.84 13.21
C ALA A 126 -10.68 5.67 12.27
N ALA A 127 -9.72 5.00 11.61
CA ALA A 127 -8.90 5.65 10.61
C ALA A 127 -9.77 6.10 9.42
N ASN A 128 -9.61 7.34 8.98
CA ASN A 128 -10.33 7.86 7.82
C ASN A 128 -9.86 7.18 6.52
N MET A 129 -10.62 6.21 6.04
CA MET A 129 -10.34 5.50 4.80
C MET A 129 -10.65 6.37 3.57
N ALA A 130 -9.91 6.14 2.49
CA ALA A 130 -10.24 6.74 1.20
C ALA A 130 -11.62 6.24 0.75
N SER A 131 -12.36 7.08 0.02
CA SER A 131 -13.69 6.72 -0.48
C SER A 131 -13.68 6.46 -1.98
N ASN A 132 -14.72 5.78 -2.48
CA ASN A 132 -14.90 5.48 -3.91
C ASN A 132 -14.79 6.69 -4.86
N SER A 133 -14.98 7.92 -4.36
CA SER A 133 -14.80 9.15 -5.15
C SER A 133 -13.40 9.31 -5.74
N LEU A 134 -12.40 8.64 -5.16
CA LEU A 134 -11.01 8.67 -5.63
C LEU A 134 -10.70 7.54 -6.63
N SER A 135 -11.67 6.71 -6.99
CA SER A 135 -11.47 5.65 -7.99
C SER A 135 -11.07 6.21 -9.35
N ASN A 136 -10.20 5.47 -10.04
CA ASN A 136 -9.58 5.83 -11.32
C ASN A 136 -8.75 7.13 -11.30
N THR A 137 -8.44 7.68 -10.12
CA THR A 137 -7.54 8.84 -10.03
C THR A 137 -6.08 8.41 -10.16
N LYS A 138 -5.29 9.21 -10.86
CA LYS A 138 -3.84 9.02 -10.95
C LYS A 138 -3.15 9.66 -9.75
N ALA A 139 -2.14 8.99 -9.22
CA ALA A 139 -1.33 9.47 -8.11
C ALA A 139 0.15 9.17 -8.33
N ILE A 140 1.02 9.95 -7.72
CA ILE A 140 2.48 9.77 -7.75
C ILE A 140 2.93 9.10 -6.46
N VAL A 141 3.77 8.08 -6.57
CA VAL A 141 4.48 7.49 -5.44
C VAL A 141 5.48 8.50 -4.89
N LYS A 142 5.22 9.04 -3.70
CA LYS A 142 6.11 10.02 -3.06
C LYS A 142 7.10 9.38 -2.12
N GLU A 143 6.68 8.34 -1.40
CA GLU A 143 7.54 7.66 -0.43
C GLU A 143 7.14 6.18 -0.37
N ILE A 144 8.13 5.30 -0.23
CA ILE A 144 7.92 3.88 0.12
C ILE A 144 8.71 3.62 1.39
N LYS A 145 8.07 3.04 2.41
CA LYS A 145 8.71 2.75 3.69
C LYS A 145 8.44 1.32 4.12
N ALA A 146 9.49 0.66 4.60
CA ALA A 146 9.41 -0.67 5.17
C ALA A 146 9.12 -0.62 6.67
N HIS A 147 8.11 -1.38 7.08
CA HIS A 147 7.63 -1.45 8.45
C HIS A 147 7.60 -2.87 8.97
N HIS A 148 7.97 -3.04 10.23
CA HIS A 148 7.79 -4.30 10.95
C HIS A 148 6.35 -4.43 11.43
N ARG A 149 5.76 -5.63 11.35
CA ARG A 149 4.42 -5.92 11.91
C ARG A 149 4.45 -6.01 13.44
N GLY A 150 4.63 -4.87 14.09
CA GLY A 150 4.70 -4.74 15.56
C GLY A 150 6.07 -5.08 16.15
N SER A 151 6.70 -6.19 15.76
CA SER A 151 8.03 -6.58 16.25
C SER A 151 9.01 -6.91 15.13
N LYS A 152 10.32 -6.78 15.41
CA LYS A 152 11.41 -7.13 14.46
C LYS A 152 11.51 -8.62 14.10
N LYS A 153 10.73 -9.47 14.75
CA LYS A 153 10.68 -10.92 14.49
C LYS A 153 9.61 -11.29 13.45
N LYS A 154 8.80 -10.32 13.03
CA LYS A 154 7.74 -10.53 12.05
C LYS A 154 8.14 -9.93 10.70
N PRO A 155 7.63 -10.47 9.58
CA PRO A 155 7.93 -9.99 8.24
C PRO A 155 7.68 -8.49 8.07
N LEU A 156 8.39 -7.90 7.11
CA LEU A 156 8.17 -6.52 6.71
C LEU A 156 6.92 -6.40 5.85
N TYR A 157 6.28 -5.25 5.93
CA TYR A 157 5.29 -4.79 4.98
C TYR A 157 5.63 -3.37 4.56
N LEU A 158 5.13 -2.95 3.39
CA LEU A 158 5.42 -1.64 2.86
C LEU A 158 4.22 -0.72 2.96
N ILE A 159 4.50 0.48 3.45
CA ILE A 159 3.58 1.60 3.38
C ILE A 159 4.05 2.53 2.27
N MET A 160 3.14 2.86 1.35
CA MET A 160 3.39 3.80 0.26
C MET A 160 2.61 5.08 0.50
N VAL A 161 3.28 6.22 0.41
CA VAL A 161 2.63 7.54 0.46
C VAL A 161 2.45 8.03 -0.96
N LEU A 162 1.21 8.38 -1.30
CA LEU A 162 0.82 8.88 -2.60
C LEU A 162 0.56 10.38 -2.52
N GLY A 163 1.04 11.11 -3.52
CA GLY A 163 0.70 12.51 -3.77
C GLY A 163 -0.12 12.65 -5.05
N GLU A 164 -0.86 13.75 -5.17
CA GLU A 164 -1.54 14.08 -6.43
C GLU A 164 -0.50 14.50 -7.50
N LEU A 165 -0.81 14.28 -8.79
CA LEU A 165 0.11 14.53 -9.90
C LEU A 165 0.59 15.99 -9.96
N ASN A 166 -0.33 16.93 -9.80
CA ASN A 166 -0.09 18.37 -9.87
C ASN A 166 0.32 18.97 -8.51
N GLY A 167 0.56 18.13 -7.50
CA GLY A 167 0.91 18.57 -6.15
C GLY A 167 -0.24 19.21 -5.36
N LYS A 168 -1.48 19.07 -5.83
CA LYS A 168 -2.69 19.49 -5.11
C LYS A 168 -3.02 18.49 -3.99
N ALA A 169 -4.26 18.48 -3.53
CA ALA A 169 -4.74 17.59 -2.48
C ALA A 169 -5.83 16.64 -3.00
N PHE A 170 -5.94 15.48 -2.37
CA PHE A 170 -7.07 14.57 -2.49
C PHE A 170 -8.19 15.06 -1.55
N GLY A 171 -9.00 16.00 -2.05
CA GLY A 171 -9.94 16.75 -1.22
C GLY A 171 -9.18 17.62 -0.21
N ILE A 172 -9.43 17.42 1.08
CA ILE A 172 -8.73 18.16 2.15
C ILE A 172 -7.35 17.58 2.50
N ASN A 173 -7.03 16.36 2.04
CA ASN A 173 -5.80 15.66 2.41
C ASN A 173 -4.76 15.73 1.30
N LYS A 174 -3.58 16.28 1.59
CA LYS A 174 -2.49 16.38 0.59
C LYS A 174 -1.97 15.03 0.10
N TYR A 175 -2.06 14.00 0.94
CA TYR A 175 -1.51 12.68 0.67
C TYR A 175 -2.53 11.58 0.96
N LEU A 176 -2.31 10.44 0.33
CA LEU A 176 -2.92 9.17 0.71
C LEU A 176 -1.84 8.21 1.20
N SER A 177 -2.21 7.29 2.07
CA SER A 177 -1.32 6.24 2.57
C SER A 177 -1.87 4.87 2.23
N VAL A 178 -1.13 4.13 1.42
CA VAL A 178 -1.37 2.70 1.16
C VAL A 178 -0.71 1.92 2.29
N MET A 179 -1.50 1.44 3.24
CA MET A 179 -1.04 0.80 4.47
C MET A 179 -0.42 -0.58 4.27
N ASN A 180 -0.79 -1.27 3.18
CA ASN A 180 -0.16 -2.50 2.76
C ASN A 180 -0.08 -2.55 1.24
N THR A 181 1.11 -2.25 0.72
CA THR A 181 1.35 -2.11 -0.73
C THR A 181 1.06 -3.40 -1.49
N GLU A 182 1.50 -4.55 -0.99
CA GLU A 182 1.30 -5.83 -1.69
C GLU A 182 -0.19 -6.19 -1.80
N LEU A 183 -0.91 -6.13 -0.68
CA LEU A 183 -2.33 -6.45 -0.67
C LEU A 183 -3.16 -5.45 -1.49
N ALA A 184 -2.82 -4.16 -1.45
CA ALA A 184 -3.50 -3.15 -2.24
C ALA A 184 -3.32 -3.37 -3.75
N ILE A 185 -2.15 -3.82 -4.19
CA ILE A 185 -1.89 -4.16 -5.60
C ILE A 185 -2.63 -5.46 -5.97
N GLU A 186 -2.58 -6.47 -5.10
CA GLU A 186 -3.22 -7.77 -5.34
C GLU A 186 -4.74 -7.68 -5.43
N GLN A 187 -5.36 -6.93 -4.51
CA GLN A 187 -6.80 -6.70 -4.49
C GLN A 187 -7.29 -5.70 -5.55
N GLY A 188 -6.37 -5.06 -6.29
CA GLY A 188 -6.72 -4.08 -7.32
C GLY A 188 -7.19 -2.74 -6.78
N GLU A 189 -6.83 -2.39 -5.54
CA GLU A 189 -6.97 -1.02 -5.02
C GLU A 189 -5.92 -0.09 -5.62
N ILE A 190 -4.78 -0.63 -6.04
CA ILE A 190 -3.70 0.08 -6.74
C ILE A 190 -3.35 -0.65 -8.03
N TYR A 191 -3.40 0.08 -9.15
CA TYR A 191 -2.90 -0.38 -10.43
C TYR A 191 -1.58 0.30 -10.79
N LEU A 192 -0.59 -0.51 -11.14
CA LEU A 192 0.68 -0.05 -11.69
C LEU A 192 0.54 0.12 -13.20
N LEU A 193 0.98 1.25 -13.76
CA LEU A 193 0.85 1.52 -15.20
C LEU A 193 1.60 0.49 -16.06
N ASN A 194 2.77 0.05 -15.61
CA ASN A 194 3.63 -0.90 -16.31
C ASN A 194 3.59 -2.29 -15.64
N ARG A 195 2.41 -2.74 -15.22
CA ARG A 195 2.22 -4.06 -14.58
C ARG A 195 2.48 -5.19 -15.57
N LYS A 196 3.36 -6.12 -15.19
CA LYS A 196 3.52 -7.44 -15.79
C LYS A 196 2.28 -8.28 -15.47
N MET A 197 1.80 -9.01 -16.48
CA MET A 197 0.71 -9.97 -16.36
C MET A 197 1.05 -11.04 -15.32
N THR A 198 0.11 -11.34 -14.43
CA THR A 198 0.31 -12.38 -13.42
C THR A 198 0.19 -13.77 -14.02
N ARG A 199 0.69 -14.79 -13.30
CA ARG A 199 0.53 -16.19 -13.70
C ARG A 199 -0.95 -16.57 -13.82
N SER A 200 -1.79 -16.14 -12.88
CA SER A 200 -3.23 -16.45 -12.89
C SER A 200 -3.93 -15.81 -14.09
N GLU A 201 -3.63 -14.54 -14.40
CA GLU A 201 -4.16 -13.84 -15.58
C GLU A 201 -3.70 -14.49 -16.88
N ALA A 202 -2.42 -14.88 -16.96
CA ALA A 202 -1.90 -15.58 -18.12
C ALA A 202 -2.61 -16.94 -18.33
N ILE A 203 -2.90 -17.68 -17.26
CA ILE A 203 -3.66 -18.93 -17.34
C ILE A 203 -5.10 -18.67 -17.78
N ALA A 204 -5.76 -17.66 -17.21
CA ALA A 204 -7.13 -17.30 -17.58
C ALA A 204 -7.23 -16.93 -19.06
N LYS A 205 -6.33 -16.06 -19.53
CA LYS A 205 -6.26 -15.65 -20.94
C LYS A 205 -5.96 -16.82 -21.87
N LEU A 206 -5.10 -17.76 -21.45
CA LEU A 206 -4.81 -18.96 -22.24
C LEU A 206 -6.03 -19.90 -22.33
N LYS A 207 -6.81 -20.04 -21.26
CA LYS A 207 -8.06 -20.82 -21.25
C LYS A 207 -9.11 -20.20 -22.16
N GLU A 208 -9.35 -18.91 -22.03
CA GLU A 208 -10.28 -18.15 -22.89
C GLU A 208 -9.86 -18.24 -24.36
N SER A 209 -8.56 -18.09 -24.66
CA SER A 209 -8.06 -18.22 -26.03
C SER A 209 -8.22 -19.65 -26.58
N LYS A 210 -8.14 -20.67 -25.71
CA LYS A 210 -8.40 -22.05 -26.10
C LYS A 210 -9.89 -22.27 -26.39
N GLU A 211 -10.77 -21.74 -25.56
CA GLU A 211 -12.23 -21.79 -25.80
C GLU A 211 -12.60 -21.09 -27.12
N LEU A 212 -12.03 -19.92 -27.41
CA LEU A 212 -12.24 -19.24 -28.69
C LEU A 212 -11.72 -20.02 -29.91
N PHE A 213 -10.62 -20.76 -29.74
CA PHE A 213 -10.10 -21.65 -30.78
C PHE A 213 -11.03 -22.86 -30.98
N ASP A 214 -11.50 -23.47 -29.87
CA ASP A 214 -12.40 -24.61 -29.90
C ASP A 214 -13.79 -24.23 -30.47
N LEU A 215 -14.21 -22.97 -30.33
CA LEU A 215 -15.40 -22.38 -30.96
C LEU A 215 -15.18 -21.96 -32.43
N GLU A 216 -13.99 -22.21 -32.99
CA GLU A 216 -13.59 -21.81 -34.36
C GLU A 216 -13.65 -20.29 -34.62
N ILE A 217 -13.69 -19.48 -33.56
CA ILE A 217 -13.66 -18.01 -33.62
C ILE A 217 -12.23 -17.49 -33.77
N MET A 218 -11.25 -18.25 -33.27
CA MET A 218 -9.82 -17.95 -33.35
C MET A 218 -9.09 -18.98 -34.20
N THR A 219 -8.13 -18.54 -35.02
CA THR A 219 -7.33 -19.47 -35.83
C THR A 219 -6.25 -20.20 -35.01
N LYS A 220 -5.81 -21.36 -35.50
CA LYS A 220 -4.71 -22.12 -34.89
C LYS A 220 -3.42 -21.31 -34.75
N VAL A 221 -3.17 -20.41 -35.71
CA VAL A 221 -1.98 -19.54 -35.73
C VAL A 221 -2.03 -18.52 -34.60
N GLU A 222 -3.18 -17.87 -34.41
CA GLU A 222 -3.40 -16.90 -33.34
C GLU A 222 -3.30 -17.55 -31.96
N TYR A 223 -3.97 -18.69 -31.77
CA TYR A 223 -3.89 -19.45 -30.52
C TYR A 223 -2.44 -19.87 -30.21
N SER A 224 -1.71 -20.37 -31.22
CA SER A 224 -0.32 -20.78 -31.05
C SER A 224 0.60 -19.62 -30.69
N LYS A 225 0.35 -18.43 -31.25
CA LYS A 225 1.09 -17.20 -30.90
C LYS A 225 0.83 -16.81 -29.44
N ILE A 226 -0.43 -16.74 -29.03
CA ILE A 226 -0.82 -16.45 -27.64
C ILE A 226 -0.20 -17.46 -26.67
N LYS A 227 -0.28 -18.76 -26.99
CA LYS A 227 0.33 -19.82 -26.19
C LYS A 227 1.84 -19.63 -26.04
N LYS A 228 2.56 -19.31 -27.11
CA LYS A 228 4.01 -19.04 -27.07
C LYS A 228 4.35 -17.82 -26.20
N GLU A 229 3.54 -16.76 -26.25
CA GLU A 229 3.76 -15.56 -25.44
C GLU A 229 3.47 -15.76 -23.95
N LEU A 230 2.44 -16.54 -23.61
CA LEU A 230 2.00 -16.76 -22.22
C LEU A 230 2.76 -17.89 -21.52
N THR A 231 3.27 -18.88 -22.25
CA THR A 231 3.98 -20.04 -21.66
C THR A 231 5.17 -19.63 -20.76
N PRO A 232 6.05 -18.70 -21.16
CA PRO A 232 7.15 -18.23 -20.29
C PRO A 232 6.65 -17.63 -18.97
N ILE A 233 5.54 -16.87 -19.02
CA ILE A 233 4.92 -16.25 -17.84
C ILE A 233 4.36 -17.33 -16.91
N ILE A 234 3.68 -18.34 -17.48
CA ILE A 234 3.04 -19.43 -16.73
C ILE A 234 4.07 -20.36 -16.08
N MET A 235 5.14 -20.69 -16.81
CA MET A 235 6.22 -21.57 -16.34
C MET A 235 7.22 -20.84 -15.44
N GLY A 236 7.08 -19.52 -15.26
CA GLY A 236 7.99 -18.71 -14.45
C GLY A 236 9.42 -18.61 -15.02
N LYS A 237 9.64 -19.05 -16.27
CA LYS A 237 10.94 -18.98 -16.94
C LYS A 237 11.31 -17.52 -17.15
N LYS A 238 12.53 -17.16 -16.75
CA LYS A 238 13.06 -15.79 -16.88
C LYS A 238 12.99 -15.36 -18.36
N LYS A 239 12.45 -14.17 -18.61
CA LYS A 239 12.83 -13.35 -19.77
C LYS A 239 14.04 -12.54 -19.37
#